data_AF-A0A2A2EVS1-F1
#
_entry.id   AF-A0A2A2EVS1-F1
#
_cell.length_a   1.000
_cell.length_b   1.000
_cell.length_c   1.000
_cell.angle_alpha   90.00
_cell.angle_beta   90.00
_cell.angle_gamma   90.00
#
_symmetry.space_group_name_H-M   'P 1'
#
loop_
_entity.id
_entity.type
_entity.pdbx_description
1 polymer ?
#
loop_
_entity_poly.entity_id
_entity_poly.type
_entity_poly.pdbx_seq_one_letter_code
_entity_poly.pdbx_strand_id
1 'polypeptide(L)'
;MFLDNRQVAMDSLLEALADSLDYFQDNLERLRPSLRETLKPHYDERDAAMHELQTLAKKHLRLLPRDADVERDDYLWLWSRLKSFVGNDSQVLIGELLEQERVLMQALATVHTHPLPDAIEPVIERCWKNCRALIRELYRIQKQRR
;
A
#
# COMPACT_ATOMS: atom_id res chain seq x y z
N MET A 1 26.75 -7.42 -8.21
CA MET A 1 25.84 -8.56 -8.42
C MET A 1 24.50 -7.96 -8.79
N PHE A 2 24.06 -8.06 -10.05
CA PHE A 2 22.74 -7.55 -10.44
C PHE A 2 21.69 -8.37 -9.69
N LEU A 3 20.85 -7.70 -8.88
CA LEU A 3 19.69 -8.33 -8.28
C LEU A 3 18.87 -8.99 -9.40
N ASP A 4 18.37 -10.19 -9.15
CA ASP A 4 17.42 -10.83 -10.06
C ASP A 4 16.25 -9.86 -10.25
N ASN A 5 15.83 -9.58 -11.48
CA ASN A 5 14.75 -8.63 -11.77
C ASN A 5 13.47 -8.94 -10.96
N ARG A 6 13.26 -10.22 -10.61
CA ARG A 6 12.18 -10.68 -9.71
C ARG A 6 12.32 -10.17 -8.29
N GLN A 7 13.53 -10.18 -7.75
CA GLN A 7 13.84 -9.64 -6.43
C GLN A 7 13.60 -8.14 -6.41
N VAL A 8 14.04 -7.42 -7.45
CA VAL A 8 13.82 -5.96 -7.57
C VAL A 8 12.33 -5.65 -7.62
N ALA A 9 11.57 -6.33 -8.50
CA ALA A 9 10.14 -6.12 -8.60
C ALA A 9 9.40 -6.44 -7.29
N MET A 10 9.78 -7.54 -6.62
CA MET A 10 9.19 -7.91 -5.33
C MET A 10 9.53 -6.90 -4.23
N ASP A 11 10.77 -6.42 -4.18
CA ASP A 11 11.19 -5.41 -3.20
C ASP A 11 10.43 -4.10 -3.40
N SER A 12 10.27 -3.64 -4.64
CA SER A 12 9.45 -2.46 -4.96
C SER A 12 7.98 -2.64 -4.58
N LEU A 13 7.42 -3.84 -4.74
CA LEU A 13 6.06 -4.14 -4.29
C LEU A 13 5.95 -4.11 -2.76
N LEU A 14 6.90 -4.72 -2.05
CA LEU A 14 6.92 -4.73 -0.58
C LEU A 14 7.08 -3.31 -0.02
N GLU A 15 7.90 -2.47 -0.65
CA GLU A 15 8.00 -1.04 -0.32
C GLU A 15 6.68 -0.31 -0.53
N ALA A 16 6.03 -0.48 -1.69
CA ALA A 16 4.75 0.16 -1.96
C ALA A 16 3.63 -0.31 -0.99
N LEU A 17 3.68 -1.56 -0.53
CA LEU A 17 2.75 -2.08 0.48
C LEU A 17 2.99 -1.44 1.86
N ALA A 18 4.25 -1.34 2.27
CA ALA A 18 4.63 -0.71 3.53
C ALA A 18 4.27 0.78 3.54
N ASP A 19 4.70 1.54 2.51
CA ASP A 19 4.37 2.95 2.35
C ASP A 19 2.85 3.20 2.42
N SER A 20 2.05 2.29 1.83
CA SER A 20 0.59 2.38 1.86
C SER A 20 0.00 2.17 3.26
N LEU A 21 0.53 1.21 4.02
CA LEU A 21 0.10 0.91 5.39
C LEU A 21 0.48 2.05 6.34
N ASP A 22 1.73 2.51 6.27
CA ASP A 22 2.24 3.61 7.09
C ASP A 22 1.46 4.88 6.81
N TYR A 23 1.23 5.20 5.53
CA TYR A 23 0.42 6.35 5.16
C TYR A 23 -1.00 6.27 5.72
N PHE A 24 -1.65 5.10 5.72
CA PHE A 24 -2.98 4.97 6.33
C PHE A 24 -2.95 5.16 7.84
N GLN A 25 -1.93 4.60 8.51
CA GLN A 25 -1.77 4.70 9.96
C GLN A 25 -1.52 6.15 10.41
N ASP A 26 -0.64 6.87 9.70
CA ASP A 26 -0.32 8.28 9.97
C ASP A 26 -1.51 9.22 9.78
N ASN A 27 -2.44 8.83 8.91
CA ASN A 27 -3.62 9.62 8.57
C ASN A 27 -4.89 9.13 9.26
N LEU A 28 -4.79 8.16 10.17
CA LEU A 28 -5.92 7.52 10.80
C LEU A 28 -6.76 8.53 11.60
N GLU A 29 -6.13 9.48 12.29
CA GLU A 29 -6.78 10.57 13.04
C GLU A 29 -7.51 11.59 12.14
N ARG A 30 -7.04 11.78 10.90
CA ARG A 30 -7.66 12.69 9.92
C ARG A 30 -8.93 12.10 9.29
N LEU A 31 -9.08 10.78 9.36
CA LEU A 31 -10.27 10.08 8.87
C LEU A 31 -11.43 10.18 9.86
N ARG A 32 -12.62 10.51 9.36
CA ARG A 32 -13.86 10.39 10.13
C ARG A 32 -14.07 8.93 10.56
N PRO A 33 -14.65 8.66 11.75
CA PRO A 33 -14.82 7.30 12.26
C PRO A 33 -15.45 6.32 11.27
N SER A 34 -16.53 6.72 10.59
CA SER A 34 -17.22 5.87 9.61
C SER A 34 -16.36 5.52 8.38
N LEU A 35 -15.48 6.43 7.94
CA LEU A 35 -14.52 6.12 6.88
C LEU A 35 -13.45 5.17 7.37
N ARG A 36 -12.91 5.42 8.57
CA ARG A 36 -11.92 4.54 9.18
C ARG A 36 -12.43 3.10 9.29
N GLU A 37 -13.64 2.92 9.79
CA GLU A 37 -14.28 1.59 9.89
C GLU A 37 -14.49 0.92 8.53
N THR A 38 -14.79 1.71 7.49
CA THR A 38 -14.98 1.20 6.13
C THR A 38 -13.64 0.78 5.50
N LEU A 39 -12.58 1.57 5.70
CA LEU A 39 -11.28 1.33 5.06
C LEU A 39 -10.43 0.31 5.82
N LYS A 40 -10.54 0.24 7.14
CA LYS A 40 -9.71 -0.62 8.01
C LYS A 40 -9.64 -2.09 7.56
N PRO A 41 -10.73 -2.77 7.19
CA PRO A 41 -10.65 -4.16 6.71
C PRO A 41 -9.75 -4.34 5.48
N HIS A 42 -9.66 -3.34 4.60
CA HIS A 42 -8.77 -3.40 3.44
C HIS A 42 -7.29 -3.35 3.84
N TYR A 43 -6.95 -2.51 4.82
CA TYR A 43 -5.59 -2.37 5.32
C TYR A 43 -5.17 -3.53 6.22
N ASP A 44 -6.09 -4.11 7.00
CA ASP A 44 -5.82 -5.31 7.79
C ASP A 44 -5.49 -6.51 6.88
N GLU A 45 -6.25 -6.69 5.80
CA GLU A 45 -5.97 -7.72 4.78
C GLU A 45 -4.64 -7.47 4.05
N ARG A 46 -4.34 -6.20 3.76
CA ARG A 46 -3.07 -5.78 3.13
C ARG A 46 -1.87 -6.09 4.00
N ASP A 47 -1.95 -5.80 5.29
CA ASP A 47 -0.90 -6.10 6.27
C ASP A 47 -0.63 -7.61 6.36
N ALA A 48 -1.68 -8.41 6.45
CA ALA A 48 -1.57 -9.86 6.45
C ALA A 48 -0.92 -10.39 5.15
N ALA A 49 -1.33 -9.87 3.99
CA ALA A 49 -0.75 -10.24 2.71
C ALA A 49 0.72 -9.80 2.56
N MET A 50 1.09 -8.63 3.06
CA MET A 50 2.47 -8.15 3.06
C MET A 50 3.38 -9.06 3.89
N HIS A 51 2.99 -9.42 5.12
CA HIS A 51 3.76 -10.32 5.98
C HIS A 51 3.93 -11.72 5.35
N GLU A 52 2.88 -12.24 4.71
CA GLU A 52 2.95 -13.50 3.96
C GLU A 52 3.91 -13.39 2.77
N LEU A 53 3.83 -12.31 1.98
CA LEU A 53 4.73 -12.04 0.87
C LEU A 53 6.19 -11.91 1.32
N GLN A 54 6.48 -11.20 2.41
CA GLN A 54 7.84 -11.09 2.96
C GLN A 54 8.41 -12.47 3.31
N THR A 55 7.60 -13.32 3.94
CA THR A 55 8.00 -14.69 4.31
C THR A 55 8.31 -15.53 3.06
N LEU A 56 7.44 -15.47 2.06
CA LEU A 56 7.61 -16.21 0.82
C LEU A 56 8.76 -15.66 -0.04
N ALA A 57 8.94 -14.35 -0.11
CA ALA A 57 10.04 -13.70 -0.83
C ALA A 57 11.40 -14.06 -0.20
N LYS A 58 11.49 -14.06 1.13
CA LYS A 58 12.70 -14.53 1.83
C LYS A 58 13.00 -15.99 1.50
N LYS A 59 11.97 -16.85 1.51
CA LYS A 59 12.12 -18.30 1.27
C LYS A 59 12.47 -18.63 -0.19
N HIS A 60 11.75 -18.06 -1.14
CA HIS A 60 11.79 -18.46 -2.55
C HIS A 60 12.63 -17.54 -3.43
N LEU A 61 12.72 -16.24 -3.08
CA LEU A 61 13.50 -15.26 -3.82
C LEU A 61 14.80 -14.89 -3.08
N ARG A 62 15.05 -15.41 -1.88
CA ARG A 62 16.24 -15.07 -1.05
C ARG A 62 16.37 -13.57 -0.82
N LEU A 63 15.23 -12.87 -0.71
CA LEU A 63 15.22 -11.45 -0.39
C LEU A 63 15.77 -11.24 1.03
N LEU A 64 16.65 -10.26 1.20
CA LEU A 64 17.11 -9.82 2.51
C LEU A 64 16.07 -8.88 3.14
N PRO A 65 15.97 -8.83 4.49
CA PRO A 65 15.15 -7.81 5.14
C PRO A 65 15.63 -6.43 4.73
N ARG A 66 14.71 -5.53 4.43
CA ARG A 66 15.02 -4.13 4.18
C ARG A 66 15.19 -3.43 5.53
N ASP A 67 16.23 -2.60 5.67
CA ASP A 67 16.40 -1.76 6.86
C ASP A 67 15.26 -0.73 6.91
N ALA A 68 14.72 -0.48 8.11
CA ALA A 68 13.71 0.56 8.31
C ALA A 68 14.34 1.93 8.05
N ASP A 69 13.75 2.70 7.13
CA ASP A 69 14.25 4.03 6.74
C ASP A 69 13.74 5.09 7.73
N VAL A 70 14.33 5.12 8.93
CA VAL A 70 13.90 5.95 10.07
C VAL A 70 13.86 7.45 9.75
N GLU A 71 14.62 7.93 8.76
CA GLU A 71 14.67 9.35 8.39
C GLU A 71 13.49 9.80 7.51
N ARG A 72 12.83 8.89 6.80
CA ARG A 72 11.71 9.21 5.91
C ARG A 72 10.42 9.52 6.69
N ASP A 73 10.23 8.87 7.84
CA ASP A 73 9.02 8.95 8.66
C ASP A 73 8.76 10.38 9.19
N ASP A 74 9.81 11.09 9.64
CA ASP A 74 9.68 12.44 10.19
C ASP A 74 9.17 13.46 9.16
N TYR A 75 9.61 13.34 7.90
CA TYR A 75 9.19 14.24 6.81
C TYR A 75 7.76 13.94 6.35
N LEU A 76 7.38 12.67 6.24
CA LEU A 76 6.03 12.26 5.86
C LEU A 76 5.01 12.71 6.89
N TRP A 77 5.32 12.57 8.18
CA TRP A 77 4.48 13.06 9.27
C TRP A 77 4.27 14.59 9.22
N LEU A 78 5.35 15.36 9.06
CA LEU A 78 5.28 16.83 8.98
C LEU A 78 4.46 17.28 7.76
N TRP A 79 4.66 16.64 6.62
CA TRP A 79 3.93 16.94 5.38
C TRP A 79 2.44 16.61 5.48
N SER A 80 2.11 15.47 6.10
CA SER A 80 0.73 15.09 6.44
C SER A 80 0.08 16.16 7.33
N ARG A 81 0.80 16.64 8.36
CA ARG A 81 0.33 17.70 9.25
C ARG A 81 0.04 19.00 8.51
N LEU A 82 0.91 19.43 7.60
CA LEU A 82 0.72 20.66 6.82
C LEU A 82 -0.52 20.59 5.91
N LYS A 83 -0.78 19.42 5.31
CA LYS A 83 -1.96 19.23 4.44
C LYS A 83 -3.29 19.25 5.18
N SER A 84 -3.27 18.91 6.48
CA SER A 84 -4.48 18.95 7.32
C SER A 84 -5.10 20.34 7.49
N PHE A 85 -4.35 21.41 7.20
CA PHE A 85 -4.84 22.79 7.26
C PHE A 85 -5.67 23.21 6.04
N VAL A 86 -5.85 22.35 5.03
CA VAL A 86 -6.65 22.65 3.84
C VAL A 86 -8.15 22.49 4.12
N GLY A 87 -8.97 23.46 3.73
CA GLY A 87 -10.42 23.49 4.02
C GLY A 87 -11.26 22.32 3.48
N ASN A 88 -10.68 21.41 2.68
CA ASN A 88 -11.30 20.18 2.19
C ASN A 88 -10.40 18.95 2.43
N ASP A 89 -9.79 18.89 3.61
CA ASP A 89 -8.82 17.88 4.06
C ASP A 89 -9.23 16.44 3.69
N SER A 90 -10.49 16.07 3.92
CA SER A 90 -10.94 14.70 3.61
C SER A 90 -10.97 14.36 2.11
N GLN A 91 -11.29 15.31 1.22
CA GLN A 91 -11.25 15.01 -0.23
C GLN A 91 -9.83 14.96 -0.75
N VAL A 92 -8.93 15.78 -0.19
CA VAL A 92 -7.49 15.70 -0.46
C VAL A 92 -6.99 14.30 -0.05
N LEU A 93 -7.29 13.87 1.17
CA LEU A 93 -6.89 12.55 1.68
C LEU A 93 -7.43 11.41 0.81
N ILE A 94 -8.70 11.44 0.39
CA ILE A 94 -9.24 10.42 -0.53
C ILE A 94 -8.49 10.40 -1.87
N GLY A 95 -8.13 11.57 -2.41
CA GLY A 95 -7.33 11.68 -3.63
C GLY A 95 -5.93 11.08 -3.46
N GLU A 96 -5.31 11.32 -2.31
CA GLU A 96 -4.00 10.76 -1.97
C GLU A 96 -4.05 9.24 -1.82
N LEU A 97 -5.06 8.71 -1.13
CA LEU A 97 -5.29 7.26 -1.02
C LEU A 97 -5.48 6.63 -2.40
N LEU A 98 -6.23 7.27 -3.31
CA LEU A 98 -6.38 6.78 -4.69
C LEU A 98 -5.06 6.77 -5.47
N GLU A 99 -4.19 7.75 -5.27
CA GLU A 99 -2.87 7.77 -5.90
C GLU A 99 -1.96 6.67 -5.34
N GLN A 100 -2.01 6.42 -4.02
CA GLN A 100 -1.31 5.29 -3.40
C GLN A 100 -1.75 3.95 -4.01
N GLU A 101 -3.07 3.74 -4.17
CA GLU A 101 -3.57 2.54 -4.85
C GLU A 101 -3.09 2.44 -6.30
N ARG A 102 -2.91 3.56 -7.00
CA ARG A 102 -2.36 3.58 -8.37
C ARG A 102 -0.90 3.13 -8.40
N VAL A 103 -0.07 3.65 -7.50
CA VAL A 103 1.34 3.26 -7.36
C VAL A 103 1.45 1.77 -7.02
N LEU A 104 0.66 1.30 -6.06
CA LEU A 104 0.65 -0.11 -5.66
C LEU A 104 0.21 -1.04 -6.82
N MET A 105 -0.80 -0.64 -7.59
CA MET A 105 -1.24 -1.38 -8.78
C MET A 105 -0.16 -1.43 -9.87
N GLN A 106 0.65 -0.38 -10.04
CA GLN A 106 1.78 -0.39 -10.96
C GLN A 106 2.88 -1.36 -10.50
N ALA A 107 3.22 -1.35 -9.21
CA ALA A 107 4.18 -2.30 -8.65
C ALA A 107 3.71 -3.76 -8.80
N LEU A 108 2.44 -4.02 -8.49
CA LEU A 108 1.82 -5.33 -8.70
C LEU A 108 1.85 -5.76 -10.18
N ALA A 109 1.56 -4.85 -11.10
CA ALA A 109 1.60 -5.13 -12.53
C ALA A 109 3.01 -5.53 -12.98
N THR A 110 4.04 -4.82 -12.51
CA THR A 110 5.45 -5.16 -12.79
C THR A 110 5.78 -6.55 -12.26
N VAL A 111 5.42 -6.87 -11.02
CA VAL A 111 5.65 -8.19 -10.42
C VAL A 111 4.98 -9.31 -11.24
N HIS A 112 3.76 -9.10 -11.73
CA HIS A 112 3.05 -10.06 -12.59
C HIS A 112 3.70 -10.33 -13.95
N THR A 113 4.61 -9.46 -14.43
CA THR A 113 5.33 -9.71 -15.70
C THR A 113 6.48 -10.69 -15.56
N HIS A 114 6.80 -11.11 -14.33
CA HIS A 114 7.92 -11.98 -14.04
C HIS A 114 7.46 -13.41 -13.69
N PRO A 115 8.31 -14.43 -13.94
CA PRO A 115 8.02 -15.80 -13.52
C PRO A 115 8.23 -15.94 -12.02
N LEU A 116 7.12 -15.84 -11.28
CA LEU A 116 7.10 -15.97 -9.82
C LEU A 116 6.97 -17.45 -9.41
N PRO A 117 7.43 -17.80 -8.19
CA PRO A 117 7.12 -19.09 -7.59
C PRO A 117 5.60 -19.27 -7.42
N ASP A 118 5.08 -20.46 -7.70
CA ASP A 118 3.65 -20.81 -7.56
C ASP A 118 3.06 -20.47 -6.18
N ALA A 119 3.88 -20.52 -5.13
CA ALA A 119 3.45 -20.18 -3.77
C ALA A 119 3.17 -18.67 -3.58
N ILE A 120 3.78 -17.80 -4.38
CA ILE A 120 3.66 -16.33 -4.28
C ILE A 120 2.45 -15.82 -5.07
N GLU A 121 2.12 -16.42 -6.22
CA GLU A 121 1.06 -15.94 -7.11
C GLU A 121 -0.30 -15.73 -6.42
N PRO A 122 -0.81 -16.65 -5.57
CA PRO A 122 -2.10 -16.46 -4.91
C PRO A 122 -2.13 -15.23 -4.00
N VAL A 123 -1.01 -14.90 -3.36
CA VAL A 123 -0.91 -13.75 -2.45
C VAL A 123 -0.87 -12.45 -3.25
N ILE A 124 -0.15 -12.42 -4.38
CA ILE A 124 -0.15 -11.28 -5.30
C ILE A 124 -1.57 -11.03 -5.86
N GLU A 125 -2.28 -12.08 -6.27
CA GLU A 125 -3.67 -11.95 -6.71
C GLU A 125 -4.59 -11.41 -5.61
N ARG A 126 -4.35 -11.80 -4.35
CA ARG A 126 -5.09 -11.31 -3.19
C ARG A 126 -4.85 -9.82 -3.00
N CYS A 127 -3.59 -9.36 -3.06
CA CYS A 127 -3.25 -7.94 -3.06
C CYS A 127 -3.95 -7.19 -4.20
N TRP A 128 -3.92 -7.72 -5.42
CA TRP A 128 -4.58 -7.10 -6.57
C TRP A 128 -6.10 -6.94 -6.37
N LYS A 129 -6.77 -8.00 -5.88
CA LYS A 129 -8.21 -7.96 -5.56
C LYS A 129 -8.51 -6.96 -4.46
N ASN A 130 -7.68 -6.92 -3.42
CA ASN A 130 -7.78 -5.96 -2.32
C ASN A 130 -7.67 -4.50 -2.82
N CYS A 131 -6.65 -4.16 -3.61
CA CYS A 131 -6.47 -2.81 -4.16
C CYS A 131 -7.67 -2.39 -5.02
N ARG A 132 -8.14 -3.28 -5.90
CA ARG A 132 -9.32 -2.99 -6.73
C ARG A 132 -10.58 -2.77 -5.90
N ALA A 133 -10.75 -3.51 -4.80
CA ALA A 133 -11.88 -3.32 -3.89
C ALA A 133 -11.78 -1.96 -3.18
N LEU A 134 -10.60 -1.61 -2.66
CA LEU A 134 -10.35 -0.33 -1.99
C LEU A 134 -10.53 0.86 -2.94
N ILE A 135 -10.03 0.80 -4.17
CA ILE A 135 -10.25 1.84 -5.21
C ILE A 135 -11.75 2.08 -5.43
N ARG A 136 -12.55 1.00 -5.55
CA ARG A 136 -14.00 1.11 -5.75
C ARG A 136 -14.67 1.78 -4.56
N GLU A 137 -14.25 1.44 -3.35
CA GLU A 137 -14.78 2.03 -2.13
C GLU A 137 -14.44 3.52 -2.03
N LEU A 138 -13.18 3.89 -2.31
CA LEU A 138 -12.73 5.28 -2.34
C LEU A 138 -13.50 6.11 -3.36
N TYR A 139 -13.75 5.59 -4.57
CA TYR A 139 -14.59 6.27 -5.56
C TYR A 139 -16.05 6.38 -5.12
N ARG A 140 -16.60 5.39 -4.43
CA ARG A 140 -17.96 5.44 -3.87
C ARG A 140 -18.08 6.57 -2.85
N ILE A 141 -17.12 6.66 -1.94
CA ILE A 141 -17.04 7.71 -0.92
C ILE A 141 -16.86 9.10 -1.58
N GLN A 142 -16.01 9.20 -2.60
CA GLN A 142 -15.77 10.46 -3.31
C GLN A 142 -17.05 10.97 -3.99
N LYS A 143 -17.85 10.08 -4.59
CA LYS A 143 -19.11 10.43 -5.24
C LYS A 143 -20.20 10.86 -4.25
N GLN A 144 -20.26 10.26 -3.06
CA GLN A 144 -21.24 10.64 -2.03
C GLN A 144 -21.00 12.04 -1.44
N ARG A 145 -19.81 12.62 -1.66
CA ARG A 145 -19.41 13.94 -1.14
C ARG A 145 -19.37 15.03 -2.21
N ARG A 146 -19.69 14.71 -3.47
CA ARG A 146 -19.91 15.68 -4.54
C ARG A 146 -21.39 16.04 -4.61
#